data_AF-A0A970A827-F1
#
_entry.id   AF-A0A970A827-F1
#
_cell.length_a   1.000
_cell.length_b   1.000
_cell.length_c   1.000
_cell.angle_alpha   90.00
_cell.angle_beta   90.00
_cell.angle_gamma   90.00
#
_symmetry.space_group_name_H-M   'P 1'
#
loop_
_entity.id
_entity.type
_entity.pdbx_description
1 polymer ?
#
loop_
_entity_poly.entity_id
_entity_poly.type
_entity_poly.pdbx_seq_one_letter_code
_entity_poly.pdbx_strand_id
1 'polypeptide(L)'
;MHELYTLVADPDSAQTMFLLFVIFWLAAYMSYVIGNVNREARRFTTFETVALWVCGGTIFLSLTLIFGDFFFEENMEALLELLKLDGILGKLSTKFQRIVVTIFLKLMR
;
A
#
# COMPACT_ATOMS: atom_id res chain seq x y z
N MET A 1 -7.49 17.75 16.50
CA MET A 1 -6.73 18.43 15.44
C MET A 1 -5.22 18.23 15.62
N HIS A 2 -4.64 18.54 16.78
CA HIS A 2 -3.20 18.36 17.02
C HIS A 2 -2.75 16.89 16.99
N GLU A 3 -3.53 15.99 17.61
CA GLU A 3 -3.26 14.54 17.63
C GLU A 3 -3.30 13.87 16.24
N LEU A 4 -4.19 14.33 15.36
CA LEU A 4 -4.28 13.84 13.98
C LEU A 4 -3.10 14.34 13.14
N TYR A 5 -2.61 15.55 13.42
CA TYR A 5 -1.44 16.12 12.78
C TYR A 5 -0.16 15.39 13.22
N THR A 6 -0.04 15.02 14.50
CA THR A 6 1.09 14.20 14.98
C THR A 6 1.03 12.79 14.45
N LEU A 7 -0.16 12.17 14.38
CA LEU A 7 -0.30 10.83 13.80
C LEU A 7 0.05 10.80 12.31
N VAL A 8 -0.23 11.88 11.57
CA VAL A 8 0.10 12.02 10.14
C VAL A 8 1.52 12.59 9.94
N ALA A 9 2.11 13.27 10.91
CA ALA A 9 3.47 13.80 10.80
C ALA A 9 4.55 12.77 11.15
N ASP A 10 4.16 11.60 11.68
CA ASP A 10 5.09 10.52 11.99
C ASP A 10 5.46 9.76 10.70
N PRO A 11 6.73 9.78 10.24
CA PRO A 11 7.12 9.17 8.97
C PRO A 11 6.94 7.64 8.92
N ASP A 12 7.00 6.96 10.06
CA ASP A 12 6.80 5.50 10.12
C ASP A 12 5.31 5.13 10.00
N SER A 13 4.43 5.92 10.62
CA SER A 13 2.98 5.76 10.44
C SER A 13 2.56 6.05 9.00
N ALA A 14 3.24 6.98 8.31
CA ALA A 14 3.04 7.32 6.90
C ALA A 14 3.25 6.13 5.98
N GLN A 15 4.33 5.41 6.22
CA GLN A 15 4.75 4.28 5.41
C GLN A 15 3.77 3.12 5.59
N THR A 16 3.41 2.80 6.83
CA THR A 16 2.43 1.77 7.15
C THR A 16 1.06 2.10 6.57
N MET A 17 0.58 3.34 6.70
CA MET A 17 -0.68 3.78 6.09
C MET A 17 -0.66 3.69 4.55
N PHE A 18 0.45 4.05 3.92
CA PHE A 18 0.59 3.95 2.46
C PHE A 18 0.57 2.50 1.99
N LEU A 19 1.29 1.60 2.68
CA LEU A 19 1.29 0.17 2.36
C LEU A 19 -0.10 -0.44 2.53
N LEU A 20 -0.81 -0.08 3.61
CA LEU A 20 -2.21 -0.49 3.82
C LEU A 20 -3.12 0.03 2.70
N PHE A 21 -2.97 1.28 2.29
CA PHE A 21 -3.72 1.83 1.17
C PHE A 21 -3.48 1.05 -0.13
N VAL A 22 -2.21 0.74 -0.45
CA VAL A 22 -1.85 -0.09 -1.61
C VAL A 22 -2.51 -1.46 -1.52
N ILE A 23 -2.47 -2.12 -0.36
CA ILE A 23 -3.12 -3.41 -0.14
C ILE A 23 -4.62 -3.33 -0.42
N PHE A 24 -5.33 -2.36 0.19
CA PHE A 24 -6.77 -2.22 0.00
C PHE A 24 -7.13 -1.88 -1.45
N TRP A 25 -6.36 -1.02 -2.10
CA TRP A 25 -6.57 -0.65 -3.49
C TRP A 25 -6.43 -1.85 -4.43
N LEU A 26 -5.35 -2.63 -4.26
CA LEU A 26 -5.11 -3.83 -5.06
C LEU A 26 -6.15 -4.92 -4.76
N ALA A 27 -6.54 -5.11 -3.50
CA ALA A 27 -7.59 -6.06 -3.12
C ALA A 27 -8.95 -5.69 -3.74
N ALA A 28 -9.29 -4.39 -3.79
CA ALA A 28 -10.50 -3.90 -4.46
C ALA A 28 -10.45 -4.17 -5.97
N TYR A 29 -9.31 -3.91 -6.63
CA TYR A 29 -9.13 -4.22 -8.05
C TYR A 29 -9.25 -5.73 -8.32
N MET A 30 -8.58 -6.58 -7.53
CA MET A 30 -8.68 -8.04 -7.68
C MET A 30 -10.12 -8.52 -7.49
N SER A 31 -10.83 -8.00 -6.48
CA SER A 31 -12.23 -8.33 -6.22
C SER A 31 -13.14 -7.93 -7.39
N TYR A 32 -12.89 -6.76 -7.99
CA TYR A 32 -13.61 -6.30 -9.18
C TYR A 32 -13.38 -7.22 -10.39
N VAL A 33 -12.11 -7.56 -10.69
CA VAL A 33 -11.77 -8.43 -11.83
C VAL A 33 -12.36 -9.83 -11.64
N ILE A 34 -12.17 -10.44 -10.47
CA ILE A 34 -12.72 -11.76 -10.14
C ILE A 34 -14.25 -11.73 -10.22
N GLY A 35 -14.88 -10.69 -9.65
CA GLY A 35 -16.32 -10.50 -9.69
C GLY A 35 -16.86 -10.39 -11.11
N ASN A 36 -16.19 -9.63 -11.98
CA ASN A 36 -16.63 -9.45 -13.36
C ASN A 36 -16.48 -10.73 -14.19
N VAL A 37 -15.36 -11.44 -14.04
CA VAL A 37 -15.11 -12.72 -14.73
C VAL A 37 -16.13 -13.78 -14.31
N ASN A 38 -16.44 -13.86 -13.01
CA ASN A 38 -17.46 -14.77 -12.49
C ASN A 38 -18.85 -14.43 -13.00
N ARG A 39 -19.20 -13.13 -13.06
CA ARG A 39 -20.50 -12.66 -13.54
C ARG A 39 -20.71 -12.94 -15.03
N GLU A 40 -19.66 -12.82 -15.84
CA GLU A 40 -19.70 -13.10 -17.28
C GLU A 40 -19.51 -14.59 -17.61
N ALA A 41 -19.32 -15.45 -16.61
CA ALA A 41 -19.05 -16.89 -16.75
C ALA A 41 -17.92 -17.21 -17.75
N ARG A 42 -16.96 -16.30 -17.89
CA ARG A 42 -15.82 -16.44 -18.79
C ARG A 42 -14.57 -16.86 -18.02
N ARG A 43 -13.54 -17.31 -18.74
CA ARG A 43 -12.22 -17.55 -18.16
C ARG A 43 -11.44 -16.24 -18.06
N PHE A 44 -10.53 -16.18 -17.09
CA PHE A 44 -9.54 -15.11 -17.03
C PHE A 44 -8.71 -15.10 -18.31
N THR A 45 -8.51 -13.92 -18.86
CA THR A 45 -7.51 -13.72 -19.92
C THR A 45 -6.11 -13.88 -19.34
N THR A 46 -5.11 -14.13 -20.20
CA THR A 46 -3.69 -14.16 -19.79
C THR A 46 -3.29 -12.84 -19.13
N PHE A 47 -3.79 -11.71 -19.64
CA PHE A 47 -3.53 -10.39 -19.08
C PHE A 47 -4.11 -10.23 -17.67
N GLU A 48 -5.38 -10.57 -17.47
CA GLU A 48 -6.01 -10.53 -16.13
C GLU A 48 -5.32 -11.46 -15.15
N THR A 49 -4.91 -12.65 -15.59
CA THR A 49 -4.20 -13.61 -14.75
C THR A 49 -2.86 -13.05 -14.28
N VAL A 50 -2.05 -12.51 -15.20
CA VAL A 50 -0.78 -11.86 -14.85
C VAL A 50 -1.01 -10.67 -13.93
N ALA A 51 -2.02 -9.85 -14.20
CA ALA A 51 -2.36 -8.71 -13.36
C ALA A 51 -2.73 -9.13 -11.93
N LEU A 52 -3.54 -10.18 -11.76
CA LEU A 52 -3.91 -10.73 -10.45
C LEU A 52 -2.67 -11.28 -9.70
N TRP A 53 -1.76 -11.97 -10.40
CA TRP A 53 -0.51 -12.45 -9.80
C TRP A 53 0.40 -11.31 -9.35
N VAL A 54 0.56 -10.27 -10.17
CA VAL A 54 1.34 -9.08 -9.81
C VAL A 54 0.71 -8.39 -8.60
N CYS A 55 -0.61 -8.19 -8.60
CA CYS A 55 -1.33 -7.60 -7.46
C CYS A 55 -1.13 -8.43 -6.18
N GLY A 56 -1.30 -9.75 -6.26
CA GLY A 56 -1.08 -10.66 -5.13
C GLY A 56 0.35 -10.61 -4.60
N GLY A 57 1.34 -10.59 -5.50
CA GLY A 57 2.76 -10.45 -5.12
C GLY A 57 3.05 -9.10 -4.44
N THR A 58 2.48 -8.01 -4.96
CA THR A 58 2.63 -6.68 -4.35
C THR A 58 1.95 -6.59 -2.98
N ILE A 59 0.76 -7.19 -2.80
CA ILE A 59 0.08 -7.29 -1.51
C ILE A 59 0.94 -8.09 -0.52
N PHE A 60 1.46 -9.25 -0.94
CA PHE A 60 2.31 -10.08 -0.11
C PHE A 60 3.57 -9.34 0.36
N LEU A 61 4.27 -8.66 -0.55
CA LEU A 61 5.43 -7.84 -0.21
C LEU A 61 5.07 -6.70 0.76
N SER A 62 3.95 -6.01 0.52
CA SER A 62 3.48 -4.93 1.39
C SER A 62 3.14 -5.43 2.80
N LEU A 63 2.48 -6.59 2.91
CA LEU A 63 2.22 -7.24 4.19
C LEU A 63 3.53 -7.67 4.86
N THR A 64 4.47 -8.23 4.13
CA THR A 64 5.78 -8.65 4.67
C THR A 64 6.54 -7.45 5.25
N LEU A 65 6.47 -6.30 4.59
CA LEU A 65 7.06 -5.06 5.10
C LEU A 65 6.36 -4.57 6.36
N ILE A 66 5.03 -4.55 6.40
CA ILE A 66 4.27 -4.19 7.60
C ILE A 66 4.58 -5.16 8.76
N PHE A 67 4.53 -6.46 8.52
CA PHE A 67 4.84 -7.46 9.54
C PHE A 67 6.31 -7.41 9.98
N GLY A 68 7.23 -7.14 9.05
CA GLY A 68 8.65 -6.96 9.35
C GLY A 68 8.88 -5.79 10.29
N ASP A 69 8.23 -4.66 10.02
CA ASP A 69 8.26 -3.46 10.87
C ASP A 69 7.72 -3.75 12.28
N PHE A 70 6.56 -4.42 12.39
CA PHE A 70 5.93 -4.70 13.68
C PHE A 70 6.64 -5.77 14.55
N PHE A 71 7.32 -6.75 13.94
CA PHE A 71 7.88 -7.90 14.68
C PHE A 71 9.42 -7.93 14.70
N PHE A 72 10.09 -7.25 13.77
CA PHE A 72 11.53 -7.30 13.58
C PHE A 72 12.09 -5.93 13.15
N GLU A 73 11.77 -4.89 13.92
CA GLU A 73 12.18 -3.50 13.70
C GLU A 73 13.69 -3.36 13.41
N GLU A 74 14.54 -4.08 14.16
CA GLU A 74 16.01 -4.10 13.97
C GLU A 74 16.48 -4.71 12.63
N ASN A 75 15.65 -5.53 11.98
CA ASN A 75 15.96 -6.14 10.68
C ASN A 75 15.28 -5.44 9.51
N MET A 76 14.43 -4.44 9.76
CA MET A 76 13.67 -3.77 8.70
C MET A 76 14.58 -2.98 7.77
N GLU A 77 15.56 -2.24 8.31
CA GLU A 77 16.54 -1.50 7.50
C GLU A 77 17.32 -2.45 6.58
N ALA A 78 17.78 -3.58 7.12
CA ALA A 78 18.46 -4.60 6.33
C ALA A 78 17.54 -5.20 5.25
N LEU A 79 16.26 -5.43 5.53
CA LEU A 79 15.29 -5.96 4.56
C LEU A 79 14.98 -4.95 3.44
N LEU A 80 14.85 -3.67 3.78
CA LEU A 80 14.62 -2.57 2.84
C LEU A 80 15.85 -2.31 1.97
N GLU A 81 17.05 -2.41 2.54
CA GLU A 81 18.31 -2.31 1.83
C GLU A 81 18.51 -3.50 0.87
N LEU A 82 18.21 -4.72 1.31
CA LEU A 82 18.29 -5.93 0.48
C LEU A 82 17.35 -5.87 -0.74
N LEU A 83 16.18 -5.26 -0.55
CA LEU A 83 15.20 -5.04 -1.61
C LEU A 83 15.46 -3.77 -2.43
N LYS A 84 16.48 -2.97 -2.10
CA LYS A 84 16.77 -1.63 -2.67
C LYS A 84 15.55 -0.70 -2.64
N LEU A 85 14.68 -0.88 -1.67
CA LEU A 85 13.47 -0.07 -1.48
C LEU A 85 13.70 1.09 -0.52
N ASP A 86 14.85 1.12 0.15
CA ASP A 86 15.23 2.18 1.05
C ASP A 86 15.24 3.55 0.33
N GLY A 87 14.61 4.53 0.96
CA GLY A 87 14.35 5.87 0.41
C GLY A 87 13.27 5.97 -0.69
N ILE A 88 12.93 4.90 -1.42
CA ILE A 88 11.82 4.93 -2.40
C ILE A 88 10.47 4.93 -1.67
N LEU A 89 10.32 4.04 -0.70
CA LEU A 89 9.12 3.95 0.15
C LEU A 89 8.88 5.24 0.91
N GLY A 90 9.91 5.80 1.57
CA GLY A 90 9.81 7.07 2.30
C GLY A 90 9.42 8.27 1.42
N LYS A 91 9.93 8.35 0.18
CA LYS A 91 9.54 9.40 -0.77
C LYS A 91 8.09 9.25 -1.25
N LEU A 92 7.63 8.03 -1.48
CA LEU A 92 6.27 7.74 -1.91
C LEU A 92 5.26 7.98 -0.79
N SER A 93 5.55 7.51 0.43
CA SER A 93 4.69 7.70 1.61
C SER A 93 4.51 9.18 1.94
N THR A 94 5.59 9.96 1.94
CA THR A 94 5.54 11.41 2.20
C THR A 94 4.71 12.16 1.14
N LYS A 95 4.86 11.80 -0.14
CA LYS A 95 4.06 12.39 -1.23
C LYS A 95 2.59 12.03 -1.09
N PHE A 96 2.28 10.78 -0.75
CA PHE A 96 0.92 10.30 -0.54
C PHE A 96 0.25 11.04 0.63
N GLN A 97 0.91 11.13 1.79
CA GLN A 97 0.39 11.88 2.92
C GLN A 97 0.13 13.35 2.58
N ARG A 98 1.04 14.00 1.85
CA ARG A 98 0.83 15.39 1.42
C ARG A 98 -0.45 15.53 0.58
N ILE A 99 -0.72 14.58 -0.31
CA ILE A 99 -1.96 14.55 -1.11
C ILE A 99 -3.17 14.36 -0.21
N VAL A 100 -3.15 13.37 0.70
CA VAL A 100 -4.26 13.07 1.61
C VAL A 100 -4.58 14.27 2.50
N VAL A 101 -3.58 14.87 3.15
CA VAL A 101 -3.76 16.06 3.98
C VAL A 101 -4.30 17.24 3.18
N THR A 102 -3.81 17.45 1.96
CA THR A 102 -4.31 18.51 1.07
C THR A 102 -5.78 18.31 0.71
N ILE A 103 -6.20 17.08 0.44
CA ILE A 103 -7.60 16.73 0.15
C ILE A 103 -8.46 16.96 1.39
N PHE A 104 -8.04 16.50 2.57
CA PHE A 104 -8.76 16.71 3.83
C PHE A 104 -8.92 18.20 4.16
N LEU A 105 -7.85 19.00 4.01
CA LEU A 105 -7.92 20.44 4.20
C LEU A 105 -8.88 21.12 3.22
N LYS A 106 -8.99 20.64 1.99
CA LYS A 106 -9.95 21.14 1.00
C LYS A 106 -11.40 20.73 1.29
N LEU A 107 -11.63 19.54 1.86
CA LEU A 107 -12.96 19.04 2.21
C LEU A 107 -13.51 19.67 3.50
N MET A 108 -12.65 20.13 4.40
CA MET A 108 -13.04 20.81 5.64
C MET A 108 -13.26 22.33 5.47
N ARG A 109 -13.15 22.85 4.25
CA ARG A 109 -13.33 24.26 3.90
C ARG A 109 -14.60 24.44 3.09
#